data_AF-A0A2H6BA01-F1
#
_entry.id   AF-A0A2H6BA01-F1
#
_cell.length_a   1.000
_cell.length_b   1.000
_cell.length_c   1.000
_cell.angle_alpha   90.00
_cell.angle_beta   90.00
_cell.angle_gamma   90.00
#
_symmetry.space_group_name_H-M   'P 1'
#
loop_
_entity.id
_entity.type
_entity.pdbx_description
1 polymer ?
#
loop_
_entity_poly.entity_id
_entity_poly.type
_entity_poly.pdbx_seq_one_letter_code
_entity_poly.pdbx_strand_id
1 'polypeptide(L)'
;MLKRFIARTLRRFGFIEFDFLASRARSYPSEPELRPGEVVHVVDGGFEKWACLKCPGGCGATIPLSLSQKRRPRWEIALDWFGRPTVKPSVHQQNDCGCHFWIRHGRIDWCKDGRPRS
;
A
#
# COMPACT_ATOMS: atom_id res chain seq x y z
N MET A 1 -12.60 -1.20 12.46
CA MET A 1 -11.65 -1.21 13.61
C MET A 1 -11.36 -2.63 14.11
N LEU A 2 -12.37 -3.46 14.42
CA LEU A 2 -12.19 -4.83 14.93
C LEU A 2 -11.27 -5.72 14.08
N LYS A 3 -11.46 -5.77 12.75
CA LYS A 3 -10.64 -6.59 11.84
C LYS A 3 -9.15 -6.25 11.89
N ARG A 4 -8.80 -4.95 11.99
CA ARG A 4 -7.39 -4.49 12.11
C ARG A 4 -6.80 -4.88 13.46
N PHE A 5 -7.60 -4.84 14.53
CA PHE A 5 -7.16 -5.31 15.85
C PHE A 5 -6.86 -6.81 15.81
N ILE A 6 -7.79 -7.62 15.30
CA ILE A 6 -7.60 -9.06 15.12
C ILE A 6 -6.36 -9.35 14.27
N ALA A 7 -6.20 -8.69 13.12
CA ALA A 7 -5.03 -8.88 12.26
C ALA A 7 -3.72 -8.57 13.00
N ARG A 8 -3.65 -7.47 13.75
CA ARG A 8 -2.47 -7.11 14.55
C ARG A 8 -2.19 -8.13 15.66
N THR A 9 -3.23 -8.61 16.33
CA THR A 9 -3.11 -9.66 17.35
C THR A 9 -2.60 -10.97 16.74
N LEU A 10 -3.19 -11.41 15.62
CA LEU A 10 -2.74 -12.61 14.91
C LEU A 10 -1.29 -12.50 14.43
N ARG A 11 -0.87 -11.32 13.92
CA ARG A 11 0.53 -11.07 13.57
C ARG A 11 1.45 -11.12 14.79
N ARG A 12 1.03 -10.55 15.92
CA ARG A 12 1.80 -10.58 17.18
C ARG A 12 2.07 -12.01 17.66
N PHE A 13 1.13 -12.93 17.43
CA PHE A 13 1.26 -14.35 17.76
C PHE A 13 1.82 -15.21 16.61
N GLY A 14 2.22 -14.61 15.48
CA GLY A 14 2.85 -15.32 14.37
C GLY A 14 1.90 -16.09 13.43
N PHE A 15 0.58 -15.93 13.55
CA PHE A 15 -0.39 -16.64 12.71
C PHE A 15 -0.50 -16.06 11.29
N ILE A 16 -0.22 -14.77 11.13
CA ILE A 16 -0.23 -14.09 9.83
C ILE A 16 0.91 -13.09 9.73
N GLU A 17 1.34 -12.80 8.51
CA GLU A 17 2.34 -11.78 8.22
C GLU A 17 1.76 -10.70 7.31
N PHE A 18 2.19 -9.46 7.53
CA PHE A 18 1.92 -8.31 6.69
C PHE A 18 2.82 -7.13 7.08
N ASP A 19 3.14 -6.29 6.10
CA ASP A 19 3.79 -4.99 6.23
C ASP A 19 2.74 -3.85 6.17
N PHE A 20 1.67 -4.05 5.40
CA PHE A 20 0.62 -3.07 5.15
C PHE A 20 -0.75 -3.53 5.63
N LEU A 21 -1.50 -2.59 6.21
CA LEU A 21 -2.95 -2.66 6.34
C LEU A 21 -3.61 -1.48 5.63
N ALA A 22 -4.75 -1.73 4.99
CA ALA A 22 -5.49 -0.68 4.33
C ALA A 22 -6.36 0.12 5.30
N SER A 23 -6.53 1.40 5.00
CA SER A 23 -7.60 2.25 5.51
C SER A 23 -8.37 2.86 4.35
N ARG A 24 -9.53 3.45 4.64
CA ARG A 24 -10.36 4.13 3.63
C ARG A 24 -10.47 5.62 3.95
N ALA A 25 -10.38 6.43 2.92
CA ALA A 25 -10.61 7.88 2.97
C ALA A 25 -11.46 8.32 1.76
N ARG A 26 -12.13 9.47 1.86
CA ARG A 26 -12.90 10.05 0.73
C ARG A 26 -12.07 11.02 -0.11
N SER A 27 -11.09 11.66 0.52
CA SER A 27 -10.19 12.63 -0.12
C SER A 27 -8.77 12.09 -0.20
N TYR A 28 -7.96 12.70 -1.07
CA TYR A 28 -6.53 12.45 -1.10
C TYR A 28 -5.94 12.85 0.27
N PRO A 29 -5.16 11.96 0.91
CA PRO A 29 -4.61 12.21 2.24
C PRO A 29 -3.59 13.34 2.21
N SER A 30 -3.66 14.24 3.19
CA SER A 30 -2.60 15.22 3.39
C SER A 30 -1.31 14.51 3.85
N GLU A 31 -0.13 15.08 3.55
CA GLU A 31 1.18 14.47 3.84
C GLU A 31 1.39 13.96 5.30
N PRO A 32 0.79 14.56 6.37
CA PRO A 32 0.89 14.02 7.74
C PRO A 32 -0.09 12.88 8.04
N GLU A 33 -1.09 12.61 7.21
CA GLU A 33 -2.08 11.53 7.45
C GLU A 33 -1.55 10.15 7.03
N LEU A 34 -0.50 10.11 6.19
CA LEU A 34 0.05 8.87 5.66
C LEU A 34 1.10 8.26 6.59
N ARG A 35 0.76 7.14 7.23
CA ARG A 35 1.65 6.42 8.14
C ARG A 35 2.42 5.30 7.42
N PRO A 36 3.69 5.04 7.77
CA PRO A 36 4.38 3.82 7.37
C PRO A 36 3.57 2.57 7.76
N GLY A 37 3.54 1.56 6.87
CA GLY A 37 2.74 0.35 7.07
C GLY A 37 1.23 0.53 6.85
N GLU A 38 0.79 1.65 6.27
CA GLU A 38 -0.59 1.89 5.87
C GLU A 38 -0.70 2.17 4.35
N VAL A 39 -1.74 1.61 3.75
CA VAL A 39 -2.19 1.97 2.38
C VAL A 39 -3.56 2.64 2.51
N VAL A 40 -3.63 3.93 2.18
CA VAL A 40 -4.90 4.67 2.17
C VAL A 40 -5.58 4.44 0.84
N HIS A 41 -6.69 3.69 0.87
CA HIS A 41 -7.57 3.48 -0.28
C HIS A 41 -8.60 4.61 -0.34
N VAL A 42 -8.42 5.53 -1.28
CA VAL A 42 -9.29 6.69 -1.48
C VAL A 42 -10.46 6.29 -2.38
N VAL A 43 -11.66 6.24 -1.80
CA VAL A 43 -12.91 5.90 -2.47
C VAL A 43 -13.94 6.99 -2.19
N ASP A 44 -14.56 7.50 -3.25
CA ASP A 44 -15.55 8.56 -3.13
C ASP A 44 -16.63 8.41 -4.20
N GLY A 45 -17.89 8.53 -3.80
CA GLY A 45 -19.04 8.29 -4.68
C GLY A 45 -19.07 6.89 -5.32
N GLY A 46 -18.43 5.89 -4.70
CA GLY A 46 -18.29 4.54 -5.25
C GLY A 46 -17.14 4.38 -6.27
N PHE A 47 -16.39 5.45 -6.54
CA PHE A 47 -15.24 5.41 -7.45
C PHE A 47 -13.94 5.27 -6.67
N GLU A 48 -13.11 4.31 -7.08
CA GLU A 48 -11.74 4.17 -6.61
C GLU A 48 -10.86 5.23 -7.27
N LYS A 49 -10.23 6.08 -6.46
CA LYS A 49 -9.43 7.21 -6.93
C LYS A 49 -7.94 6.94 -6.81
N TRP A 50 -7.50 6.57 -5.60
CA TRP A 50 -6.08 6.42 -5.28
C TRP A 50 -5.83 5.30 -4.27
N ALA A 51 -4.65 4.70 -4.36
CA ALA A 51 -4.01 3.99 -3.26
C ALA A 51 -2.72 4.75 -2.91
N CYS A 52 -2.69 5.35 -1.72
CA CYS A 52 -1.54 6.14 -1.26
C CYS A 52 -0.81 5.41 -0.15
N LEU A 53 0.53 5.34 -0.24
CA LEU A 53 1.37 4.73 0.78
C LEU A 53 2.70 5.48 0.95
N LYS A 54 3.33 5.33 2.13
CA LYS A 54 4.72 5.77 2.31
C LYS A 54 5.66 4.76 1.67
N CYS A 55 6.72 5.26 1.02
CA CYS A 55 7.72 4.44 0.38
C CYS A 55 8.37 3.48 1.40
N PRO A 56 8.29 2.14 1.18
CA PRO A 56 8.91 1.19 2.08
C PRO A 56 10.44 1.10 1.92
N GLY A 57 11.00 1.76 0.90
CA GLY A 57 12.44 1.84 0.66
C GLY A 57 13.19 2.77 1.62
N GLY A 58 12.49 3.47 2.52
CA GLY A 58 13.11 4.29 3.57
C GLY A 58 13.28 5.77 3.24
N CYS A 59 13.04 6.21 2.00
CA CYS A 59 13.21 7.61 1.61
C CYS A 59 12.11 8.57 2.10
N GLY A 60 11.06 8.07 2.76
CA GLY A 60 9.96 8.88 3.31
C GLY A 60 8.97 9.45 2.28
N ALA A 61 9.24 9.29 0.98
CA ALA A 61 8.37 9.78 -0.08
C ALA A 61 6.97 9.15 -0.03
N THR A 62 5.96 9.96 -0.38
CA THR A 62 4.60 9.48 -0.61
C THR A 62 4.49 8.91 -2.03
N ILE A 63 3.90 7.72 -2.15
CA ILE A 63 3.62 7.05 -3.42
C ILE A 63 2.11 7.10 -3.68
N PRO A 64 1.64 7.96 -4.59
CA PRO A 64 0.25 7.95 -5.04
C PRO A 64 0.06 7.04 -6.26
N LEU A 65 -0.78 6.02 -6.12
CA LEU A 65 -1.14 5.12 -7.21
C LEU A 65 -2.56 5.46 -7.69
N SER A 66 -2.70 5.95 -8.92
CA SER A 66 -4.01 6.27 -9.48
C SER A 66 -4.76 5.00 -9.85
N LEU A 67 -5.93 4.77 -9.24
CA LEU A 67 -6.78 3.61 -9.53
C LEU A 67 -7.66 3.81 -10.78
N SER A 68 -7.45 4.91 -11.51
CA SER A 68 -8.17 5.19 -12.74
C SER A 68 -7.76 4.21 -13.86
N GLN A 69 -8.73 3.44 -14.35
CA GLN A 69 -8.53 2.49 -15.46
C GLN A 69 -8.25 3.16 -16.82
N LYS A 70 -8.38 4.49 -16.89
CA LYS A 70 -8.07 5.30 -18.09
C LYS A 70 -6.59 5.71 -18.17
N ARG A 71 -5.84 5.62 -17.07
CA ARG A 71 -4.42 6.01 -17.02
C ARG A 71 -3.52 4.77 -16.97
N ARG A 72 -2.25 4.93 -17.36
CA ARG A 72 -1.21 3.91 -17.19
C ARG A 72 -0.21 4.36 -16.11
N PRO A 73 0.28 3.45 -15.26
CA PRO A 73 -0.18 2.06 -15.12
C PRO A 73 -1.63 1.97 -14.63
N ARG A 74 -2.34 0.91 -15.04
CA ARG A 74 -3.73 0.66 -14.60
C ARG A 74 -3.66 -0.01 -13.24
N TRP A 75 -3.66 0.80 -12.18
CA TRP A 75 -3.54 0.27 -10.84
C TRP A 75 -4.86 -0.33 -10.36
N GLU A 76 -4.76 -1.42 -9.64
CA GLU A 76 -5.86 -2.11 -8.97
C GLU A 76 -5.46 -2.40 -7.53
N ILE A 77 -6.42 -2.32 -6.62
CA ILE A 77 -6.25 -2.72 -5.23
C ILE A 77 -7.36 -3.67 -4.81
N ALA A 78 -6.99 -4.80 -4.22
CA ALA A 78 -7.92 -5.74 -3.61
C ALA A 78 -7.60 -5.88 -2.12
N LEU A 79 -8.63 -5.93 -1.27
CA LEU A 79 -8.45 -6.13 0.17
C LEU A 79 -8.96 -7.52 0.54
N ASP A 80 -8.15 -8.26 1.30
CA ASP A 80 -8.62 -9.51 1.89
C ASP A 80 -9.47 -9.28 3.16
N TRP A 81 -9.91 -10.38 3.78
CA TRP A 81 -10.74 -10.32 4.98
C TRP A 81 -10.11 -9.53 6.15
N PHE A 82 -8.79 -9.57 6.28
CA PHE A 82 -8.03 -8.88 7.33
C PHE A 82 -7.73 -7.42 6.97
N GLY A 83 -8.13 -6.97 5.77
CA GLY A 83 -7.82 -5.64 5.27
C GLY A 83 -6.38 -5.51 4.78
N ARG A 84 -5.74 -6.62 4.42
CA ARG A 84 -4.39 -6.61 3.84
C ARG A 84 -4.50 -6.35 2.33
N PRO A 85 -3.82 -5.33 1.80
CA PRO A 85 -3.94 -4.96 0.40
C PRO A 85 -3.14 -5.88 -0.53
N THR A 86 -3.67 -6.15 -1.71
CA THR A 86 -2.93 -6.63 -2.88
C THR A 86 -3.03 -5.56 -3.94
N VAL A 87 -1.90 -5.08 -4.44
CA VAL A 87 -1.83 -4.02 -5.46
C VAL A 87 -1.22 -4.58 -6.73
N LYS A 88 -1.83 -4.25 -7.88
CA LYS A 88 -1.33 -4.62 -9.20
C LYS A 88 -1.26 -3.37 -10.09
N PRO A 89 -0.26 -3.24 -10.98
CA PRO A 89 0.96 -4.05 -11.12
C PRO A 89 1.97 -3.83 -9.97
N SER A 90 3.26 -4.17 -10.15
CA SER A 90 4.35 -3.81 -9.22
C SER A 90 4.63 -2.31 -9.21
N VAL A 91 4.98 -1.76 -8.06
CA VAL A 91 5.41 -0.36 -7.86
C VAL A 91 6.90 -0.23 -8.16
N HIS A 92 7.27 0.61 -9.14
CA HIS A 92 8.65 0.96 -9.44
C HIS A 92 8.82 2.48 -9.39
N GLN A 93 9.39 2.99 -8.30
CA GLN A 93 9.68 4.41 -8.15
C GLN A 93 10.84 4.82 -9.06
N GLN A 94 10.66 5.93 -9.78
CA GLN A 94 11.66 6.53 -10.66
C GLN A 94 12.43 7.69 -10.00
N ASN A 95 12.28 7.86 -8.68
CA ASN A 95 13.07 8.81 -7.91
C ASN A 95 14.39 8.17 -7.44
N ASP A 96 15.22 8.91 -6.71
CA ASP A 96 16.52 8.44 -6.21
C ASP A 96 16.44 7.20 -5.31
N CYS A 97 15.27 6.92 -4.73
CA CYS A 97 15.06 5.69 -3.97
C CYS A 97 15.05 4.46 -4.88
N GLY A 98 14.56 4.57 -6.12
CA GLY A 98 14.59 3.50 -7.12
C GLY A 98 13.86 2.22 -6.72
N CYS A 99 12.99 2.27 -5.71
CA CYS A 99 12.46 1.06 -5.10
C CYS A 99 11.48 0.34 -6.04
N HIS A 100 11.59 -0.99 -6.12
CA HIS A 100 10.74 -1.84 -6.97
C HIS A 100 10.22 -3.05 -6.21
N PHE A 101 8.89 -3.13 -6.03
CA PHE A 101 8.25 -4.16 -5.23
C PHE A 101 6.81 -4.46 -5.66
N TRP A 102 6.33 -5.63 -5.25
CA TRP A 102 4.92 -6.01 -5.27
C TRP A 102 4.31 -5.86 -3.87
N ILE A 103 2.99 -5.63 -3.83
CA ILE A 103 2.21 -5.74 -2.60
C ILE A 103 1.20 -6.88 -2.76
N ARG A 104 1.32 -7.93 -1.95
CA ARG A 104 0.43 -9.11 -2.00
C ARG A 104 0.02 -9.52 -0.60
N HIS A 105 -1.28 -9.60 -0.34
CA HIS A 105 -1.81 -9.90 1.00
C HIS A 105 -1.14 -9.06 2.11
N GLY A 106 -0.89 -7.78 1.82
CA GLY A 106 -0.26 -6.83 2.71
C GLY A 106 1.23 -7.00 2.89
N ARG A 107 1.89 -7.92 2.18
CA ARG A 107 3.34 -8.13 2.22
C ARG A 107 4.04 -7.41 1.09
N ILE A 108 5.27 -6.97 1.35
CA ILE A 108 6.18 -6.43 0.35
C ILE A 108 7.03 -7.57 -0.20
N ASP A 109 6.84 -7.87 -1.48
CA ASP A 109 7.73 -8.78 -2.21
C ASP A 109 8.64 -7.94 -3.10
N TRP A 110 9.90 -7.77 -2.67
CA TRP A 110 10.89 -6.99 -3.42
C TRP A 110 11.23 -7.67 -4.76
N CYS A 111 11.27 -6.88 -5.82
CA CYS A 111 11.83 -7.34 -7.08
C CYS A 111 13.35 -7.52 -6.95
N LYS A 112 13.96 -8.27 -7.88
CA LYS A 112 15.41 -8.40 -7.96
C LYS A 112 16.04 -6.99 -8.05
N ASP A 113 16.99 -6.70 -7.17
CA ASP A 113 17.65 -5.39 -7.03
C ASP A 113 16.71 -4.20 -6.73
N GLY A 114 15.44 -4.47 -6.42
CA GLY A 114 14.42 -3.45 -6.18
C GLY A 114 14.39 -2.90 -4.75
N ARG A 115 15.12 -3.51 -3.82
CA ARG A 115 15.27 -2.98 -2.46
C ARG A 115 16.44 -1.99 -2.44
N PRO A 116 16.23 -0.72 -2.06
CA PRO A 116 17.31 0.26 -1.98
C PRO A 116 18.37 -0.22 -0.97
N ARG A 117 19.64 -0.03 -1.31
CA ARG A 117 20.76 -0.24 -0.39
C ARG A 117 20.85 1.01 0.48
N SER A 118 20.60 0.87 1.77
CA SER A 118 20.83 1.92 2.77
C SER A 118 22.32 2.18 2.97
#